data_AF-A0A9D0GYI5-F1
#
_entry.id   AF-A0A9D0GYI5-F1
#
_cell.length_a   1.000
_cell.length_b   1.000
_cell.length_c   1.000
_cell.angle_alpha   90.00
_cell.angle_beta   90.00
_cell.angle_gamma   90.00
#
_symmetry.space_group_name_H-M   'P 1'
#
loop_
_entity.id
_entity.type
_entity.pdbx_description
1 polymer ?
#
loop_
_entity_poly.entity_id
_entity_poly.type
_entity_poly.pdbx_seq_one_letter_code
_entity_poly.pdbx_strand_id
1 'polypeptide(L)'
;MKEKINEYWIEKSHKSLKSAILEYQQGYLDFAVNRLYYAIFYITNAYFFQKDKYFKRHSGLRANFHKELVKKGKIDKIYGKLYDELFEAREEGDYKPFVSFEKEQ
;
A
#
# COMPACT_ATOMS: atom_id res chain seq x y z
N MET A 1 22.66 8.88 -3.76
CA MET A 1 22.09 7.55 -4.10
C MET A 1 20.87 7.22 -3.23
N LYS A 2 20.98 7.32 -1.89
CA LYS A 2 19.87 7.13 -0.95
C LYS A 2 18.67 8.05 -1.25
N GLU A 3 18.90 9.33 -1.49
CA GLU A 3 17.85 10.29 -1.87
C GLU A 3 17.13 9.91 -3.17
N LYS A 4 17.87 9.61 -4.25
CA LYS A 4 17.29 9.15 -5.52
C LYS A 4 16.42 7.90 -5.38
N ILE A 5 16.84 6.93 -4.56
CA ILE A 5 16.04 5.71 -4.30
C ILE A 5 14.77 6.07 -3.53
N ASN A 6 14.87 6.98 -2.57
CA ASN A 6 13.71 7.43 -1.80
C ASN A 6 12.71 8.21 -2.67
N GLU A 7 13.18 9.13 -3.51
CA GLU A 7 12.39 9.86 -4.51
C GLU A 7 11.68 8.91 -5.45
N TYR A 8 12.38 7.88 -5.95
CA TYR A 8 11.79 6.84 -6.79
C TYR A 8 10.61 6.15 -6.10
N TRP A 9 10.72 5.78 -4.82
CA TRP A 9 9.62 5.14 -4.09
C TRP A 9 8.43 6.08 -3.87
N ILE A 10 8.69 7.35 -3.56
CA ILE A 10 7.64 8.37 -3.42
C ILE A 10 6.93 8.57 -4.75
N GLU A 11 7.67 8.73 -5.85
CA GLU A 11 7.09 8.87 -7.19
C GLU A 11 6.26 7.63 -7.57
N LYS A 12 6.76 6.43 -7.29
CA LYS A 12 6.06 5.18 -7.55
C LYS A 12 4.77 5.04 -6.73
N SER A 13 4.77 5.51 -5.48
CA SER A 13 3.55 5.63 -4.67
C SER A 13 2.51 6.52 -5.34
N HIS A 14 2.90 7.73 -5.74
CA HIS A 14 1.99 8.67 -6.39
C HIS A 14 1.45 8.15 -7.73
N LYS A 15 2.31 7.52 -8.55
CA LYS A 15 1.87 6.86 -9.80
C LYS A 15 0.89 5.73 -9.53
N SER A 16 1.11 4.94 -8.48
CA SER A 16 0.20 3.85 -8.10
C SER A 16 -1.15 4.39 -7.65
N LEU A 17 -1.18 5.45 -6.84
CA LEU A 17 -2.43 6.11 -6.45
C LEU A 17 -3.18 6.69 -7.67
N LYS A 18 -2.45 7.36 -8.58
CA LYS A 18 -3.06 7.87 -9.82
C LYS A 18 -3.64 6.75 -10.68
N SER A 19 -2.91 5.63 -10.81
CA SER A 19 -3.41 4.44 -11.51
C SER A 19 -4.67 3.90 -10.82
N ALA A 20 -4.68 3.74 -9.49
CA ALA A 20 -5.83 3.26 -8.76
C ALA A 20 -7.11 4.07 -9.04
N ILE A 21 -6.98 5.40 -9.08
CA ILE A 21 -8.10 6.30 -9.39
C ILE A 21 -8.63 6.04 -10.80
N LEU A 22 -7.74 5.86 -11.78
CA LEU A 22 -8.13 5.57 -13.17
C LEU A 22 -8.81 4.20 -13.28
N GLU A 23 -8.25 3.16 -12.66
CA GLU A 23 -8.84 1.81 -12.67
C GLU A 23 -10.25 1.83 -12.03
N TYR A 24 -10.40 2.52 -10.90
CA TYR A 24 -11.68 2.69 -10.22
C TYR A 24 -12.73 3.38 -11.12
N GLN A 25 -12.32 4.45 -11.82
CA GLN A 25 -13.20 5.15 -12.75
C GLN A 25 -13.66 4.26 -13.91
N GLN A 26 -12.79 3.37 -14.39
CA GLN A 26 -13.08 2.42 -15.47
C GLN A 26 -13.83 1.16 -14.99
N GLY A 27 -13.97 0.96 -13.67
CA GLY A 27 -14.63 -0.21 -13.09
C GLY A 27 -13.72 -1.44 -12.93
N TYR A 28 -12.41 -1.28 -13.12
CA TYR A 28 -11.40 -2.32 -12.88
C TYR A 28 -11.03 -2.35 -11.39
N LEU A 29 -11.97 -2.77 -10.55
CA LEU A 29 -11.90 -2.58 -9.10
C LEU A 29 -10.83 -3.44 -8.41
N ASP A 30 -10.62 -4.66 -8.87
CA ASP A 30 -9.52 -5.54 -8.45
C ASP A 30 -8.14 -4.88 -8.70
N PHE A 31 -7.96 -4.31 -9.89
CA PHE A 31 -6.77 -3.53 -10.22
C PHE A 31 -6.66 -2.25 -9.40
N ALA A 32 -7.78 -1.57 -9.10
CA ALA A 32 -7.79 -0.40 -8.25
C ALA A 32 -7.32 -0.72 -6.82
N VAL A 33 -7.86 -1.78 -6.20
CA VAL A 33 -7.46 -2.28 -4.89
C VAL A 33 -5.98 -2.64 -4.87
N ASN A 34 -5.50 -3.36 -5.88
CA ASN A 34 -4.09 -3.68 -6.04
C ASN A 34 -3.21 -2.41 -6.02
N ARG A 35 -3.59 -1.41 -6.80
CA ARG A 35 -2.83 -0.16 -6.93
C ARG A 35 -2.89 0.69 -5.66
N LEU A 36 -4.01 0.71 -4.92
CA LEU A 36 -4.11 1.34 -3.61
C LEU A 36 -3.18 0.69 -2.59
N TYR A 37 -3.17 -0.65 -2.51
CA TYR A 37 -2.24 -1.39 -1.67
C TYR A 37 -0.78 -1.00 -1.98
N TYR A 38 -0.41 -0.99 -3.26
CA TYR A 38 0.95 -0.66 -3.67
C TYR A 38 1.34 0.80 -3.40
N ALA A 39 0.40 1.75 -3.47
CA ALA A 39 0.67 3.13 -3.06
C ALA A 39 1.12 3.20 -1.60
N ILE A 40 0.38 2.56 -0.68
CA ILE A 40 0.76 2.50 0.74
C ILE A 40 2.06 1.74 0.94
N PHE A 41 2.26 0.63 0.23
CA PHE A 41 3.50 -0.15 0.29
C PHE A 41 4.73 0.69 -0.11
N TYR A 42 4.66 1.46 -1.19
CA TYR A 42 5.81 2.25 -1.66
C TYR A 42 6.12 3.44 -0.75
N ILE A 43 5.11 4.18 -0.28
CA ILE A 43 5.36 5.29 0.65
C ILE A 43 5.89 4.80 2.00
N THR A 44 5.41 3.64 2.47
CA THR A 44 5.90 3.01 3.69
C THR A 44 7.35 2.55 3.54
N ASN A 45 7.72 1.99 2.37
CA ASN A 45 9.12 1.67 2.07
C ASN A 45 10.00 2.93 2.07
N ALA A 46 9.56 4.01 1.43
CA ALA A 46 10.29 5.29 1.42
C ALA A 46 10.58 5.77 2.86
N TYR A 47 9.54 5.79 3.71
CA TYR A 47 9.69 6.18 5.11
C TYR A 47 10.72 5.33 5.87
N PHE A 48 10.68 4.01 5.72
CA PHE A 48 11.62 3.13 6.42
C PHE A 48 13.03 3.15 5.81
N PHE A 49 13.13 3.36 4.50
CA PHE A 49 14.40 3.46 3.81
C PHE A 49 15.22 4.67 4.29
N GLN A 50 14.57 5.79 4.58
CA GLN A 50 15.22 6.94 5.21
C GLN A 50 15.83 6.60 6.58
N LYS A 51 15.30 5.58 7.26
CA LYS A 51 15.75 5.08 8.57
C LYS A 51 16.64 3.83 8.47
N ASP A 52 17.21 3.58 7.30
CA ASP A 52 18.11 2.45 7.02
C ASP A 52 17.46 1.08 7.30
N LYS A 53 16.13 1.01 7.17
CA LYS A 53 15.35 -0.23 7.26
C LYS A 53 14.80 -0.60 5.89
N TYR A 54 15.01 -1.85 5.51
CA TYR A 54 14.57 -2.40 4.23
C TYR A 54 13.84 -3.72 4.43
N PHE A 55 12.72 -3.89 3.72
CA PHE A 55 11.85 -5.05 3.86
C PHE A 55 11.67 -5.75 2.52
N LYS A 56 12.12 -7.02 2.45
CA LYS A 56 11.95 -7.87 1.26
C LYS A 56 10.55 -8.49 1.15
N ARG A 57 9.81 -8.55 2.26
CA ARG A 57 8.50 -9.21 2.35
C ARG A 57 7.43 -8.19 2.71
N HIS A 58 6.28 -8.30 2.05
CA HIS A 58 5.09 -7.49 2.31
C HIS A 58 4.66 -7.54 3.78
N SER A 59 4.59 -8.75 4.35
CA SER A 59 4.24 -8.96 5.76
C SER A 59 5.23 -8.30 6.73
N GLY A 60 6.53 -8.28 6.38
CA GLY A 60 7.56 -7.65 7.19
C GLY A 60 7.42 -6.13 7.25
N LEU A 61 7.16 -5.50 6.09
CA LEU A 61 6.89 -4.06 6.01
C LEU A 61 5.63 -3.68 6.79
N ARG A 62 4.53 -4.42 6.57
CA ARG A 62 3.24 -4.24 7.25
C ARG A 62 3.38 -4.35 8.77
N ALA A 63 4.07 -5.37 9.28
CA ALA A 63 4.31 -5.52 10.70
C ALA A 63 5.08 -4.33 11.31
N ASN A 64 6.05 -3.77 10.58
CA ASN A 64 6.82 -2.62 11.04
C ASN A 64 6.04 -1.31 10.94
N PHE A 65 5.19 -1.14 9.93
CA PHE A 65 4.22 -0.04 9.87
C PHE A 65 3.38 0.01 11.14
N HIS A 66 2.77 -1.11 11.52
CA HIS A 66 1.99 -1.20 12.75
C HIS A 66 2.82 -0.96 14.00
N LYS A 67 4.00 -1.58 14.10
CA LYS A 67 4.88 -1.46 15.27
C LYS A 67 5.41 -0.04 15.49
N GLU A 68 5.81 0.66 14.43
CA GLU A 68 6.55 1.92 14.54
C GLU A 68 5.75 3.17 14.24
N LEU A 69 4.65 3.04 13.51
CA LEU A 69 3.78 4.17 13.15
C LEU A 69 2.47 4.13 13.94
N VAL A 70 1.73 3.03 13.84
CA VAL A 70 0.39 2.93 14.46
C VAL A 70 0.47 2.80 15.98
N LYS A 71 1.18 1.79 16.51
CA LYS A 71 1.31 1.55 17.96
C LYS A 71 2.00 2.70 18.70
N LYS A 72 2.78 3.51 17.99
CA LYS A 72 3.45 4.70 18.55
C LYS A 72 2.64 6.00 18.37
N GLY A 73 1.42 5.92 17.83
CA GLY A 73 0.54 7.08 17.66
C GLY A 73 1.00 8.10 16.60
N LYS A 74 1.91 7.72 15.70
CA LYS A 74 2.34 8.59 14.58
C LYS A 74 1.36 8.58 13.42
N ILE A 75 0.58 7.50 13.33
CA ILE A 75 -0.48 7.30 12.36
C ILE A 75 -1.67 6.75 13.13
N ASP A 76 -2.87 7.26 12.84
CA ASP A 76 -4.08 6.79 13.48
C ASP A 76 -4.38 5.32 13.15
N LYS A 77 -5.02 4.64 14.11
CA LYS A 77 -5.40 3.23 13.99
C LYS A 77 -6.25 2.93 12.76
N ILE A 78 -7.05 3.90 12.31
CA ILE A 78 -7.88 3.77 11.11
C ILE A 78 -7.05 3.50 9.86
N TYR A 79 -5.90 4.16 9.71
CA TYR A 79 -5.01 3.92 8.57
C TYR A 79 -4.24 2.60 8.69
N GLY A 80 -4.01 2.13 9.93
CA GLY A 80 -3.54 0.77 10.18
C GLY A 80 -4.54 -0.28 9.70
N LYS A 81 -5.82 -0.09 10.00
CA LYS A 81 -6.91 -0.96 9.54
C LYS A 81 -7.05 -0.93 8.02
N LEU A 82 -7.03 0.26 7.42
CA LEU A 82 -7.07 0.42 5.96
C LEU A 82 -5.93 -0.32 5.26
N TYR A 83 -4.70 -0.24 5.81
CA TYR A 83 -3.58 -0.95 5.19
C TYR A 83 -3.74 -2.47 5.27
N ASP A 84 -4.37 -2.98 6.32
CA ASP A 84 -4.65 -4.40 6.50
C ASP A 84 -5.73 -4.88 5.54
N GLU A 85 -6.83 -4.13 5.44
CA GLU A 85 -7.94 -4.40 4.52
C GLU A 85 -7.45 -4.41 3.07
N LEU A 86 -6.63 -3.42 2.66
CA LEU A 86 -6.03 -3.39 1.33
C LEU A 86 -5.03 -4.53 1.09
N PHE A 87 -4.29 -4.95 2.12
CA PHE A 87 -3.39 -6.10 2.00
C PHE A 87 -4.17 -7.38 1.72
N GLU A 88 -5.26 -7.62 2.46
CA GLU A 88 -6.10 -8.81 2.32
C GLU A 88 -6.88 -8.77 1.00
N ALA A 89 -7.59 -7.67 0.72
CA ALA A 89 -8.36 -7.50 -0.51
C ALA A 89 -7.48 -7.66 -1.77
N ARG A 90 -6.24 -7.15 -1.75
CA ARG A 90 -5.29 -7.35 -2.86
C ARG A 90 -4.88 -8.82 -3.01
N GLU A 91 -4.64 -9.56 -1.93
CA GLU A 91 -4.35 -11.01 -2.02
C GLU A 91 -5.55 -11.77 -2.60
N GLU A 92 -6.77 -11.38 -2.26
CA GLU A 92 -7.98 -11.97 -2.82
C GLU A 92 -8.15 -11.65 -4.30
N GLY A 93 -8.07 -10.38 -4.68
CA GLY A 93 -8.20 -9.94 -6.07
C GLY A 93 -7.10 -10.48 -6.99
N ASP A 94 -5.86 -10.58 -6.51
CA ASP A 94 -4.74 -11.04 -7.34
C ASP A 94 -4.71 -12.57 -7.55
N TYR A 95 -5.19 -13.35 -6.57
CA TYR A 95 -4.90 -14.79 -6.52
C TYR A 95 -6.12 -15.71 -6.34
N LYS A 96 -7.28 -15.20 -5.90
CA LYS A 96 -8.49 -16.02 -5.78
C LYS A 96 -9.35 -15.85 -7.04
N PRO A 97 -9.74 -16.93 -7.73
CA PRO A 97 -10.64 -16.83 -8.87
C PRO A 97 -12.05 -16.42 -8.41
N PHE A 98 -12.77 -15.71 -9.28
CA PHE A 98 -14.17 -15.29 -9.09
C PHE A 98 -14.41 -14.28 -7.94
N VAL A 99 -13.39 -13.56 -7.49
CA VAL A 99 -13.55 -12.42 -6.60
C VAL A 99 -14.07 -11.22 -7.39
N SER A 100 -15.03 -10.50 -6.83
CA SER A 100 -15.54 -9.22 -7.34
C SER A 100 -15.60 -8.21 -6.21
N PHE A 101 -15.33 -6.94 -6.53
CA PHE A 101 -15.44 -5.82 -5.61
C PHE A 101 -16.61 -4.93 -6.02
N GLU A 102 -17.15 -4.17 -5.07
CA GLU A 102 -18.17 -3.14 -5.31
C GLU A 102 -17.56 -1.74 -5.14
N LYS A 103 -18.15 -0.71 -5.78
CA LYS A 103 -17.59 0.65 -5.75
C LYS A 103 -17.75 1.32 -4.38
N GLU A 104 -18.79 0.93 -3.66
CA GLU A 104 -19.20 1.48 -2.37
C GLU A 104 -18.47 0.82 -1.18
N GLN A 105 -17.57 -0.13 -1.47
CA GLN A 105 -16.82 -0.91 -0.48
C GLN A 105 -15.65 -0.13 0.14
#